data_AF-A0A077EAA4-F1
#
_entry.id   AF-A0A077EAA4-F1
#
_cell.length_a   1.000
_cell.length_b   1.000
_cell.length_c   1.000
_cell.angle_alpha   90.00
_cell.angle_beta   90.00
_cell.angle_gamma   90.00
#
_symmetry.space_group_name_H-M   'P 1'
#
loop_
_entity.id
_entity.type
_entity.pdbx_description
1 polymer ?
#
loop_
_entity_poly.entity_id
_entity_poly.type
_entity_poly.pdbx_seq_one_letter_code
_entity_poly.pdbx_strand_id
1 'polypeptide(L)' 'MVEYGIKYFKLKNAHKAYLAISFEREAYAKEDDFDYLKKRKFWNFIKYW' A
#
# COMPACT_ATOMS: atom_id res chain seq x y z
N MET A 1 -14.81 -23.94 6.65
CA MET A 1 -14.55 -22.63 7.31
C MET A 1 -13.07 -22.24 7.29
N VAL A 2 -12.13 -23.18 7.47
CA VAL A 2 -10.67 -22.92 7.42
C VAL A 2 -10.17 -22.37 6.08
N GLU A 3 -10.66 -22.90 4.96
CA GLU A 3 -10.18 -22.48 3.62
C GLU A 3 -10.43 -21.00 3.32
N TYR A 4 -11.55 -20.45 3.81
CA TYR A 4 -11.90 -19.05 3.61
C TYR A 4 -10.98 -18.12 4.42
N GLY A 5 -10.64 -18.51 5.65
CA GLY A 5 -9.69 -17.79 6.49
C GLY A 5 -8.28 -17.77 5.90
N ILE A 6 -7.80 -18.91 5.38
CA ILE A 6 -6.49 -19.01 4.74
C ILE A 6 -6.45 -18.17 3.45
N LYS A 7 -7.48 -18.25 2.59
CA LYS A 7 -7.57 -17.42 1.39
C LYS A 7 -7.63 -15.94 1.72
N TYR A 8 -8.39 -15.55 2.75
CA TYR A 8 -8.44 -14.16 3.20
C TYR A 8 -7.09 -13.68 3.74
N PHE A 9 -6.38 -14.48 4.52
CA PHE A 9 -5.05 -14.13 5.03
C PHE A 9 -4.01 -14.06 3.91
N LYS A 10 -4.06 -14.98 2.96
CA LYS A 10 -3.18 -15.02 1.79
C LYS A 10 -3.48 -13.87 0.83
N LEU A 11 -4.75 -13.53 0.61
CA LEU A 11 -5.16 -12.38 -0.20
C LEU A 11 -4.81 -11.07 0.51
N LYS A 12 -4.93 -10.97 1.84
CA LYS A 12 -4.54 -9.79 2.61
C LYS A 12 -3.02 -9.58 2.59
N ASN A 13 -2.23 -10.64 2.68
CA ASN A 13 -0.78 -10.56 2.51
C ASN A 13 -0.40 -10.30 1.05
N ALA A 14 -1.06 -10.92 0.08
CA ALA A 14 -0.84 -10.63 -1.34
C ALA A 14 -1.23 -9.20 -1.70
N HIS A 15 -2.31 -8.68 -1.13
CA HIS A 15 -2.76 -7.30 -1.30
C HIS A 15 -1.79 -6.34 -0.62
N LYS A 16 -1.29 -6.65 0.58
CA LYS A 16 -0.22 -5.87 1.23
C LYS A 16 1.08 -5.88 0.43
N ALA A 17 1.50 -7.05 -0.08
CA ALA A 17 2.70 -7.17 -0.90
C ALA A 17 2.53 -6.43 -2.22
N TYR A 18 1.37 -6.57 -2.87
CA TYR A 18 1.01 -5.83 -4.08
C TYR A 18 0.99 -4.33 -3.84
N LEU A 19 0.37 -3.88 -2.74
CA LEU A 19 0.33 -2.47 -2.35
C LEU A 19 1.74 -1.96 -2.04
N ALA A 20 2.57 -2.73 -1.35
CA ALA A 20 3.96 -2.38 -1.06
C ALA A 20 4.79 -2.22 -2.34
N ILE A 21 4.68 -3.16 -3.29
CA ILE A 21 5.35 -3.09 -4.60
C ILE A 21 4.84 -1.88 -5.40
N SER A 22 3.52 -1.64 -5.40
CA SER A 22 2.93 -0.48 -6.06
C SER A 22 3.35 0.83 -5.39
N PHE A 23 3.49 0.84 -4.08
CA PHE A 23 3.91 1.99 -3.29
C PHE A 23 5.38 2.30 -3.51
N GLU A 24 6.22 1.27 -3.62
CA GLU A 24 7.63 1.40 -3.93
C GLU A 24 7.80 2.00 -5.34
N ARG A 25 7.07 1.48 -6.33
CA ARG A 25 7.00 2.07 -7.67
C ARG A 25 6.48 3.51 -7.67
N GLU A 26 5.44 3.82 -6.89
CA GLU A 26 4.90 5.17 -6.78
C GLU A 26 5.89 6.12 -6.09
N ALA A 27 6.62 5.63 -5.08
CA ALA A 27 7.67 6.37 -4.40
C ALA A 27 8.82 6.68 -5.36
N TYR A 28 9.31 5.69 -6.12
CA TYR A 28 10.34 5.89 -7.15
C TYR A 28 9.88 6.84 -8.27
N ALA A 29 8.64 6.70 -8.74
CA ALA A 29 8.10 7.56 -9.79
C ALA A 29 7.84 9.00 -9.31
N LYS A 30 7.66 9.21 -8.01
CA LYS A 30 7.50 10.52 -7.38
C LYS A 30 8.72 10.99 -6.59
N GLU A 31 9.84 10.29 -6.71
CA GLU A 31 11.11 10.68 -6.09
C GLU A 31 11.68 11.94 -6.74
N ASP A 32 11.36 12.16 -8.02
CA ASP A 32 11.65 13.40 -8.78
C ASP A 32 10.75 14.58 -8.33
N ASP A 33 9.59 14.28 -7.76
CA ASP A 33 8.62 15.25 -7.28
C ASP A 33 8.94 15.56 -5.80
N PHE A 34 10.00 16.34 -5.56
CA PHE A 34 10.47 16.72 -4.21
C PHE A 34 9.38 17.36 -3.31
N ASP A 35 8.29 17.86 -3.89
CA ASP A 35 7.12 18.40 -3.18
C ASP A 35 6.06 17.34 -2.85
N TYR A 36 6.15 16.13 -3.40
CA TYR A 36 5.20 15.05 -3.15
C TYR A 36 5.11 14.65 -1.67
N LEU A 37 6.26 14.56 -0.99
CA LEU A 37 6.34 14.32 0.46
C LEU A 37 5.70 15.45 1.27
N LYS A 38 5.67 16.68 0.73
CA LYS A 38 5.10 17.86 1.37
C LYS A 38 3.59 17.99 1.15
N LYS A 39 3.10 17.54 -0.01
CA LYS A 39 1.69 17.59 -0.42
C LYS A 39 0.88 16.39 0.03
N ARG A 40 1.51 15.24 0.28
CA ARG A 40 0.83 14.05 0.80
C ARG A 40 0.48 14.29 2.27
N LYS A 41 -0.82 14.50 2.57
CA LYS A 41 -1.34 14.41 3.94
C LYS A 41 -0.93 13.04 4.48
N PHE A 42 0.04 13.00 5.40
CA PHE A 42 0.55 11.81 6.08
C PHE A 42 -0.57 10.91 6.65
N TRP A 43 -1.75 11.51 6.84
CA TRP A 43 -2.96 10.93 7.37
C TRP A 43 -3.89 10.23 6.37
N ASN A 44 -3.65 10.34 5.05
CA ASN A 44 -4.53 9.68 4.06
C ASN A 44 -4.29 8.16 3.96
N PHE A 45 -3.10 7.69 4.38
CA PHE A 45 -2.78 6.26 4.40
C PHE A 45 -3.49 5.50 5.53
N ILE A 46 -3.91 6.22 6.58
CA ILE A 46 -4.64 5.66 7.73
C ILE A 46 -6.13 5.52 7.42
N LYS A 47 -6.64 6.20 6.38
CA LYS A 47 -8.06 6.16 5.99
C LYS A 47 -8.45 4.85 5.28
N TYR A 48 -7.50 3.95 5.07
CA TYR A 48 -7.70 2.63 4.45
C TYR A 48 -7.53 1.47 5.44
N TRP A 49 -7.70 1.74 6.76
CA TRP A 49 -7.95 0.71 7.76
C TRP A 49 -9.39 0.73 8.24
#